data_AF-A0A2S7UUD2-F1
#
_entry.id   AF-A0A2S7UUD2-F1
#
_cell.length_a   1.000
_cell.length_b   1.000
_cell.length_c   1.000
_cell.angle_alpha   90.00
_cell.angle_beta   90.00
_cell.angle_gamma   90.00
#
_symmetry.space_group_name_H-M   'P 1'
#
loop_
_entity.id
_entity.type
_entity.pdbx_description
1 polymer ?
#
loop_
_entity_poly.entity_id
_entity_poly.type
_entity_poly.pdbx_seq_one_letter_code
_entity_poly.pdbx_strand_id
1 'polypeptide(L)'
;MQIDQVPSAFNSGSTGIKKAEQGVDEAAVQINRLNIEQQKVQDVKADNKEQIDAIEARPQADLSEEAVKLVVNEHLAKANTKTIKTADEMIGTLIDTKV
;
A
#
# COMPACT_ATOMS: atom_id res chain seq x y z
N MET A 1 20.99 -20.52 18.84
CA MET A 1 19.58 -20.06 18.72
C MET A 1 19.40 -19.17 17.48
N GLN A 2 19.72 -19.62 16.25
CA GLN A 2 19.62 -18.77 15.04
C GLN A 2 18.99 -19.46 13.82
N ILE A 3 18.45 -20.66 13.95
CA ILE A 3 17.97 -21.45 12.80
C ILE A 3 16.43 -21.37 12.64
N ASP A 4 15.70 -20.96 13.69
CA ASP A 4 14.22 -20.90 13.67
C ASP A 4 13.64 -19.60 13.04
N GLN A 5 14.51 -18.64 12.70
CA GLN A 5 14.06 -17.33 12.19
C GLN A 5 13.75 -17.33 10.69
N VAL A 6 14.27 -18.29 9.92
CA VAL A 6 14.07 -18.32 8.47
C VAL A 6 12.66 -18.79 8.07
N PRO A 7 12.11 -19.88 8.63
CA PRO A 7 10.71 -20.26 8.37
C PRO A 7 9.70 -19.21 8.86
N SER A 8 10.04 -18.50 9.95
CA SER A 8 9.19 -17.44 10.49
C SER A 8 9.27 -16.13 9.69
N ALA A 9 10.44 -15.79 9.13
CA ALA A 9 10.60 -14.67 8.19
C ALA A 9 9.83 -14.92 6.87
N PHE A 10 9.85 -16.14 6.36
CA PHE A 10 9.07 -16.51 5.17
C PHE A 10 7.56 -16.43 5.41
N ASN A 11 7.07 -17.01 6.51
CA ASN A 11 5.65 -16.98 6.87
C ASN A 11 5.13 -15.56 7.15
N SER A 12 5.93 -14.75 7.85
CA SER A 12 5.60 -13.34 8.12
C SER A 12 5.65 -12.50 6.83
N GLY A 13 6.62 -12.74 5.95
CA GLY A 13 6.70 -12.10 4.63
C GLY A 13 5.51 -12.43 3.74
N SER A 14 5.13 -13.72 3.63
CA SER A 14 3.97 -14.17 2.86
C SER A 14 2.66 -13.59 3.39
N THR A 15 2.48 -13.58 4.71
CA THR A 15 1.30 -12.97 5.36
C THR A 15 1.28 -11.45 5.16
N GLY A 16 2.44 -10.80 5.24
CA GLY A 16 2.58 -9.37 5.03
C GLY A 16 2.29 -8.94 3.59
N ILE A 17 2.70 -9.74 2.60
CA ILE A 17 2.37 -9.50 1.18
C ILE A 17 0.87 -9.58 0.96
N LYS A 18 0.19 -10.63 1.45
CA LYS A 18 -1.27 -10.76 1.32
C LYS A 18 -2.01 -9.56 1.94
N LYS A 19 -1.54 -9.08 3.08
CA LYS A 19 -2.12 -7.89 3.73
C LYS A 19 -1.86 -6.62 2.94
N ALA A 20 -0.68 -6.49 2.33
CA ALA A 20 -0.35 -5.37 1.47
C ALA A 20 -1.17 -5.37 0.17
N GLU A 21 -1.38 -6.54 -0.45
CA GLU A 21 -2.27 -6.71 -1.61
C GLU A 21 -3.69 -6.23 -1.30
N GLN A 22 -4.26 -6.69 -0.18
CA GLN A 22 -5.59 -6.22 0.28
C GLN A 22 -5.63 -4.70 0.47
N GLY A 23 -4.61 -4.13 1.10
CA GLY A 23 -4.53 -2.68 1.31
C GLY A 23 -4.35 -1.87 0.02
N VAL A 24 -3.64 -2.42 -0.98
CA VAL A 24 -3.47 -1.83 -2.32
C VAL A 24 -4.80 -1.85 -3.08
N ASP A 25 -5.51 -2.98 -3.06
CA ASP A 25 -6.80 -3.12 -3.76
C ASP A 25 -7.85 -2.16 -3.20
N GLU A 26 -7.98 -2.09 -1.87
CA GLU A 26 -8.87 -1.15 -1.20
C GLU A 26 -8.51 0.31 -1.52
N ALA A 27 -7.22 0.63 -1.55
CA ALA A 27 -6.75 1.98 -1.89
C ALA A 27 -7.04 2.35 -3.33
N ALA A 28 -6.79 1.44 -4.27
CA ALA A 28 -7.07 1.65 -5.68
C ALA A 28 -8.57 1.91 -5.94
N VAL A 29 -9.45 1.13 -5.29
CA VAL A 29 -10.91 1.30 -5.40
C VAL A 29 -11.36 2.64 -4.82
N GLN A 30 -10.83 3.03 -3.66
CA GLN A 30 -11.16 4.31 -3.03
C GLN A 30 -10.64 5.51 -3.84
N ILE A 31 -9.41 5.46 -4.35
CA ILE A 31 -8.84 6.47 -5.25
C ILE A 31 -9.73 6.65 -6.49
N ASN A 32 -10.15 5.55 -7.12
CA ASN A 32 -11.01 5.62 -8.29
C ASN A 32 -12.37 6.29 -7.97
N ARG A 33 -12.98 5.91 -6.85
CA ARG A 33 -14.24 6.51 -6.37
C ARG A 33 -14.08 8.01 -6.09
N LEU A 34 -13.06 8.39 -5.33
CA LEU A 34 -12.78 9.79 -4.99
C LEU A 34 -12.48 10.62 -6.23
N ASN A 35 -11.76 10.08 -7.22
CA ASN A 35 -11.49 10.77 -8.47
C ASN A 35 -12.79 11.05 -9.26
N ILE A 36 -13.70 10.07 -9.35
CA ILE A 36 -15.02 10.25 -10.00
C ILE A 36 -15.86 11.30 -9.25
N GLU A 37 -15.85 11.29 -7.91
CA GLU A 37 -16.58 12.26 -7.09
C GLU A 37 -16.01 13.67 -7.20
N GLN A 38 -14.68 13.83 -7.19
CA GLN A 38 -14.00 15.11 -7.39
C GLN A 38 -14.25 15.68 -8.79
N GLN A 39 -14.31 14.82 -9.82
CA GLN A 39 -14.58 15.24 -11.19
C GLN A 39 -16.01 15.76 -11.35
N LYS A 40 -17.01 15.08 -10.75
CA LYS A 40 -18.39 15.57 -10.69
C LYS A 40 -18.53 16.90 -9.95
N VAL A 41 -17.74 17.11 -8.88
CA VAL A 41 -17.74 18.38 -8.15
C VAL A 41 -17.10 19.51 -8.97
N GLN A 42 -16.08 19.22 -9.78
CA GLN A 42 -15.45 20.20 -10.67
C GLN A 42 -16.36 20.62 -11.83
N ASP A 43 -17.12 19.69 -12.42
CA ASP A 43 -18.09 20.02 -13.47
C ASP A 43 -19.22 20.93 -12.95
N VAL A 44 -19.60 20.82 -11.67
CA VAL A 44 -20.61 21.70 -11.04
C VAL A 44 -20.04 23.07 -10.65
N LYS A 45 -18.75 23.17 -10.33
CA LYS A 45 -18.07 24.46 -10.02
C LYS A 45 -17.94 25.39 -11.23
N ALA A 46 -17.99 24.86 -12.46
CA ALA A 46 -17.95 25.68 -13.68
C ALA A 46 -19.23 26.50 -13.91
N ASP A 47 -20.39 26.05 -13.39
CA ASP A 47 -21.69 26.67 -13.66
C ASP A 47 -22.18 27.63 -12.56
N ASN A 48 -21.71 27.52 -11.30
CA ASN A 48 -22.24 28.34 -10.19
C ASN A 48 -21.16 28.79 -9.20
N LYS A 49 -20.82 30.09 -9.26
CA LYS A 49 -19.76 30.74 -8.48
C LYS A 49 -20.11 31.03 -7.01
N GLU A 50 -21.34 30.71 -6.58
CA GLU A 50 -21.85 31.02 -5.23
C GLU A 50 -21.92 29.78 -4.30
N GLN A 51 -21.70 28.57 -4.82
CA GLN A 51 -21.69 27.32 -4.01
C GLN A 51 -20.28 26.86 -3.61
N ILE A 52 -19.24 27.59 -4.01
CA ILE A 52 -17.84 27.21 -3.83
C ILE A 52 -17.45 27.22 -2.34
N ASP A 53 -17.95 28.18 -1.57
CA ASP A 53 -17.64 28.34 -0.14
C ASP A 53 -18.19 27.20 0.74
N ALA A 54 -19.27 26.53 0.31
CA ALA A 54 -19.86 25.40 1.05
C ALA A 54 -19.21 24.05 0.72
N ILE A 55 -18.52 23.94 -0.41
CA ILE A 55 -17.84 22.71 -0.86
C ILE A 55 -16.42 22.64 -0.27
N GLU A 56 -15.75 23.78 -0.10
CA GLU A 56 -14.41 23.87 0.49
C GLU A 56 -14.39 23.59 2.01
N ALA A 57 -15.54 23.69 2.68
CA ALA A 57 -15.70 23.36 4.09
C ALA A 57 -15.91 21.86 4.37
N ARG A 58 -16.02 21.02 3.33
CA ARG A 58 -16.01 19.57 3.51
C ARG A 58 -14.56 19.14 3.70
N PRO A 59 -14.22 18.36 4.74
CA PRO A 59 -12.89 17.79 4.83
C PRO A 59 -12.69 17.00 3.53
N GLN A 60 -11.77 17.45 2.68
CA GLN A 60 -11.26 16.68 1.56
C GLN A 60 -10.57 15.47 2.17
N ALA A 61 -11.33 14.47 2.59
CA ALA A 61 -10.80 13.15 2.89
C ALA A 61 -10.12 12.69 1.58
N ASP A 62 -8.83 12.53 1.71
CA ASP A 62 -7.87 13.20 0.83
C ASP A 62 -7.43 12.16 -0.19
N LEU A 63 -7.61 12.40 -1.49
CA LEU A 63 -7.01 11.56 -2.54
C LEU A 63 -5.51 11.35 -2.25
N SER A 64 -4.89 12.37 -1.66
CA SER A 64 -3.56 12.42 -1.08
C SER A 64 -3.31 11.35 0.00
N GLU A 65 -4.24 11.19 0.95
CA GLU A 65 -4.16 10.22 2.06
C GLU A 65 -4.23 8.79 1.54
N GLU A 66 -5.15 8.50 0.62
CA GLU A 66 -5.26 7.15 0.04
C GLU A 66 -4.08 6.83 -0.89
N ALA A 67 -3.53 7.83 -1.60
CA ALA A 67 -2.29 7.68 -2.36
C ALA A 67 -1.09 7.40 -1.44
N VAL A 68 -0.99 8.06 -0.28
CA VAL A 68 0.04 7.76 0.73
C VAL A 68 -0.13 6.34 1.26
N LYS A 69 -1.37 5.91 1.56
CA LYS A 69 -1.66 4.55 2.00
C LYS A 69 -1.26 3.50 0.96
N LEU A 70 -1.52 3.76 -0.33
CA LEU A 70 -1.07 2.92 -1.43
C LEU A 70 0.47 2.78 -1.45
N VAL A 71 1.19 3.90 -1.36
CA VAL A 71 2.67 3.95 -1.36
C VAL A 71 3.25 3.22 -0.15
N VAL A 72 2.65 3.38 1.04
CA VAL A 72 3.04 2.65 2.25
C VAL A 72 2.87 1.14 2.05
N ASN A 73 1.74 0.70 1.51
CA ASN A 73 1.50 -0.72 1.24
C ASN A 73 2.48 -1.29 0.20
N GLU A 74 2.81 -0.52 -0.84
CA GLU A 74 3.85 -0.89 -1.81
C GLU A 74 5.22 -1.08 -1.13
N HIS A 75 5.60 -0.15 -0.26
CA HIS A 75 6.86 -0.27 0.49
C HIS A 75 6.87 -1.46 1.44
N LEU A 76 5.76 -1.77 2.10
CA LEU A 76 5.63 -2.95 2.94
C LEU A 76 5.78 -4.24 2.12
N ALA A 77 5.16 -4.31 0.93
CA ALA A 77 5.35 -5.42 0.01
C ALA A 77 6.82 -5.56 -0.44
N LYS A 78 7.49 -4.45 -0.80
CA LYS A 78 8.93 -4.44 -1.15
C LYS A 78 9.82 -4.89 0.01
N ALA A 79 9.51 -4.48 1.24
CA ALA A 79 10.25 -4.91 2.42
C ALA A 79 10.10 -6.43 2.66
N ASN A 80 8.87 -6.94 2.58
CA ASN A 80 8.57 -8.36 2.77
C ASN A 80 9.21 -9.25 1.68
N THR A 81 9.23 -8.78 0.43
CA THR A 81 9.93 -9.52 -0.65
C THR A 81 11.44 -9.50 -0.45
N LYS A 82 12.01 -8.40 0.06
CA LYS A 82 13.44 -8.32 0.39
C LYS A 82 13.81 -9.26 1.53
N THR A 83 13.00 -9.37 2.59
CA THR A 83 13.27 -10.30 3.69
C THR A 83 13.21 -11.76 3.24
N ILE A 84 12.26 -12.12 2.37
CA ILE A 84 12.19 -13.46 1.76
C ILE A 84 13.45 -13.74 0.94
N LYS A 85 13.91 -12.80 0.10
CA LYS A 85 15.15 -12.96 -0.68
C LYS A 85 16.37 -13.13 0.20
N THR A 86 16.53 -12.28 1.22
CA THR A 86 17.65 -12.40 2.15
C THR A 86 17.60 -13.72 2.94
N ALA A 87 16.41 -14.20 3.30
CA ALA A 87 16.26 -15.50 3.93
C ALA A 87 16.70 -16.66 3.00
N ASP A 88 16.37 -16.59 1.71
CA ASP A 88 16.78 -17.55 0.68
C ASP A 88 18.31 -17.51 0.44
N GLU A 89 18.89 -16.31 0.32
CA GLU A 89 20.34 -16.12 0.20
C GLU A 89 21.10 -16.68 1.42
N MET A 90 20.57 -16.50 2.64
CA MET A 90 21.15 -17.06 3.86
C MET A 90 21.03 -18.60 3.89
N ILE A 91 19.93 -19.19 3.41
CA ILE A 91 19.82 -20.65 3.25
C ILE A 91 20.84 -21.14 2.23
N GLY A 92 20.94 -20.49 1.06
CA GLY A 92 21.90 -20.86 0.02
C GLY A 92 23.34 -20.84 0.54
N THR A 93 23.71 -19.79 1.28
CA THR A 93 25.04 -19.66 1.90
C THR A 93 25.28 -20.71 3.00
N LEU A 94 24.26 -21.06 3.81
CA LEU A 94 24.36 -22.12 4.82
C LEU A 94 24.51 -23.52 4.21
N ILE A 95 23.93 -23.77 3.04
CA ILE A 95 24.09 -25.04 2.31
C ILE A 95 25.50 -25.10 1.69
N ASP A 96 25.98 -24.00 1.12
CA ASP A 96 27.30 -23.91 0.45
C ASP A 96 28.47 -24.00 1.44
N THR A 97 28.28 -23.60 2.70
CA THR A 97 29.30 -23.73 3.76
C THR A 97 29.34 -25.13 4.41
N LYS A 98 28.39 -26.02 4.07
CA LYS A 98 28.27 -27.36 4.67
C LYS A 98 28.80 -28.50 3.78
N VAL A 99 29.43 -28.18 2.65
CA VAL A 99 30.15 -29.13 1.78
C VAL A 99 31.63 -29.27 2.15
#